data_AF-A0AAD5SNB8-F1
#
_entry.id   AF-A0AAD5SNB8-F1
#
_cell.length_a   1.000
_cell.length_b   1.000
_cell.length_c   1.000
_cell.angle_alpha   90.00
_cell.angle_beta   90.00
_cell.angle_gamma   90.00
#
_symmetry.space_group_name_H-M   'P 1'
#
loop_
_entity.id
_entity.type
_entity.pdbx_description
1 polymer ?
#
loop_
_entity_poly.entity_id
_entity_poly.type
_entity_poly.pdbx_seq_one_letter_code
_entity_poly.pdbx_strand_id
1 'polypeptide(L)'
;MKVQDLKPTSLLIRRTSQRLEARKSAKSATIRATTTTTITKSINKAAIAKKINTATKVINKPKPQTNAASPSSSSPSSLPPRCLWCTSDSEYINYHDTEWGRAIRTDSRLLFEFLCLEGAQAGLNWLTILKKRDAYKRAFSDFDVAAVAKYTDADAVRILGGGEGIVRNKLKVASVVQNAKAVLEIEKEGRSFADYLWSFAPTVKRHRVVGDAAVALTEESEAMSRDMKKRGFKFVGATICYAFMQAVGIVDDHDAGCFLNVNSRDYGKWQIVDGEWRKEKEL
;
A
#
# COMPACT_ATOMS: atom_id res chain seq x y z
N MET A 1 32.20 69.01 34.71
CA MET A 1 32.04 67.65 34.18
C MET A 1 30.79 67.63 33.30
N LYS A 2 30.90 67.25 32.02
CA LYS A 2 29.79 67.28 31.05
C LYS A 2 28.92 66.04 31.21
N VAL A 3 27.61 66.22 31.37
CA VAL A 3 26.60 65.16 31.28
C VAL A 3 26.30 64.94 29.80
N GLN A 4 26.50 63.72 29.30
CA GLN A 4 26.09 63.33 27.95
C GLN A 4 24.77 62.54 28.00
N ASP A 5 23.83 62.99 27.17
CA ASP A 5 22.48 62.49 27.00
C ASP A 5 22.39 61.01 26.64
N LEU A 6 21.66 60.23 27.45
CA LEU A 6 21.16 58.91 27.08
C LEU A 6 19.91 59.07 26.20
N LYS A 7 20.00 58.70 24.91
CA LYS A 7 18.84 58.63 24.01
C LYS A 7 17.88 57.52 24.47
N PRO A 8 16.55 57.73 24.44
CA PRO A 8 15.59 56.83 25.05
C PRO A 8 15.35 55.55 24.22
N THR A 9 15.44 54.42 24.90
CA THR A 9 15.20 53.04 24.44
C THR A 9 13.80 52.81 23.81
N SER A 10 12.88 53.78 23.94
CA SER A 10 11.53 53.73 23.38
C SER A 10 11.48 53.86 21.85
N LEU A 11 12.46 54.54 21.23
CA LEU A 11 12.49 54.77 19.78
C LEU A 11 12.89 53.51 18.99
N LEU A 12 13.76 52.65 19.54
CA LEU A 12 14.13 51.40 18.90
C LEU A 12 12.98 50.38 18.93
N ILE A 13 12.28 50.25 20.07
CA ILE A 13 11.15 49.33 20.22
C ILE A 13 9.98 49.74 19.30
N ARG A 14 9.71 51.04 19.18
CA ARG A 14 8.68 51.56 18.26
C ARG A 14 9.04 51.28 16.79
N ARG A 15 10.32 51.41 16.42
CA ARG A 15 10.80 51.10 15.06
C ARG A 15 10.76 49.61 14.74
N THR A 16 11.02 48.72 15.70
CA THR A 16 10.93 47.27 15.50
C THR A 16 9.48 46.81 15.36
N SER A 17 8.56 47.34 16.17
CA SER A 17 7.14 46.99 16.08
C SER A 17 6.50 47.50 14.78
N GLN A 18 6.84 48.71 14.33
CA GLN A 18 6.40 49.22 13.03
C GLN A 18 6.92 48.38 11.85
N ARG A 19 8.16 47.87 11.93
CA ARG A 19 8.72 46.96 10.91
C ARG A 19 8.04 45.58 10.92
N LEU A 20 7.62 45.08 12.07
CA LEU A 20 6.92 43.79 12.18
C LEU A 20 5.51 43.88 11.60
N GLU A 21 4.77 44.95 11.90
CA GLU A 21 3.43 45.19 11.33
C GLU A 21 3.47 45.49 9.83
N ALA A 22 4.47 46.23 9.35
CA ALA A 22 4.70 46.39 7.91
C ALA A 22 4.99 45.05 7.20
N ARG A 23 5.74 44.13 7.84
CA ARG A 23 6.01 42.79 7.31
C ARG A 23 4.77 41.88 7.30
N LYS A 24 3.91 41.95 8.33
CA LYS A 24 2.64 41.20 8.37
C LYS A 24 1.67 41.72 7.31
N SER A 25 1.57 43.03 7.14
CA SER A 25 0.73 43.66 6.13
C SER A 25 1.20 43.32 4.70
N ALA A 26 2.51 43.34 4.45
CA ALA A 26 3.09 42.91 3.17
C ALA A 26 2.83 41.42 2.86
N LYS A 27 2.97 40.51 3.84
CA LYS A 27 2.64 39.08 3.66
C LYS A 27 1.16 38.87 3.36
N SER A 28 0.27 39.61 4.02
CA SER A 28 -1.18 39.52 3.80
C SER A 28 -1.59 40.05 2.43
N ALA A 29 -0.92 41.12 1.95
CA ALA A 29 -1.09 41.64 0.60
C ALA A 29 -0.56 40.67 -0.48
N THR A 30 0.58 40.00 -0.25
CA THR A 30 1.10 38.95 -1.16
C THR A 30 0.18 37.74 -1.22
N ILE A 31 -0.40 37.30 -0.10
CA ILE A 31 -1.37 36.19 -0.10
C ILE A 31 -2.65 36.58 -0.85
N ARG A 32 -3.18 37.80 -0.65
CA ARG A 32 -4.35 38.30 -1.40
C ARG A 32 -4.07 38.46 -2.91
N ALA A 33 -2.87 38.89 -3.31
CA ALA A 33 -2.50 39.00 -4.72
C ALA A 33 -2.38 37.62 -5.39
N THR A 34 -1.84 36.62 -4.69
CA THR A 34 -1.65 35.26 -5.24
C THR A 34 -2.99 34.50 -5.37
N THR A 35 -3.92 34.72 -4.44
CA THR A 35 -5.27 34.14 -4.49
C THR A 35 -6.14 34.79 -5.57
N THR A 36 -5.91 36.07 -5.90
CA THR A 36 -6.68 36.80 -6.92
C THR A 36 -6.20 36.50 -8.35
N THR A 37 -4.90 36.23 -8.56
CA THR A 37 -4.37 35.84 -9.88
C THR A 37 -4.68 34.38 -10.27
N THR A 38 -5.05 33.52 -9.31
CA THR A 38 -5.33 32.10 -9.59
C THR A 38 -6.82 31.82 -9.85
N ILE A 39 -7.73 32.76 -9.60
CA ILE A 39 -9.19 32.53 -9.70
C ILE A 39 -9.83 33.16 -10.95
N THR A 40 -9.12 33.93 -11.77
CA THR A 40 -9.62 34.41 -13.09
C THR A 40 -8.90 33.76 -14.26
N LYS A 41 -8.93 32.43 -14.35
CA LYS A 41 -8.76 31.71 -15.61
C LYS A 41 -9.98 30.81 -15.83
N SER A 42 -10.93 31.36 -16.58
CA SER A 42 -12.23 30.77 -16.95
C SER A 42 -12.15 29.28 -17.28
N ILE A 43 -12.84 28.48 -16.45
CA ILE A 43 -13.24 27.13 -16.78
C ILE A 43 -14.48 27.22 -17.67
N ASN A 44 -14.29 27.05 -18.98
CA ASN A 44 -15.40 26.94 -19.93
C ASN A 44 -15.86 25.47 -19.97
N LYS A 45 -16.74 25.08 -19.02
CA LYS A 45 -17.26 23.70 -18.87
C LYS A 45 -17.96 23.14 -20.13
N ALA A 46 -18.35 23.99 -21.08
CA ALA A 46 -19.00 23.57 -22.34
C ALA A 46 -18.03 23.01 -23.41
N ALA A 47 -16.72 23.30 -23.34
CA ALA A 47 -15.75 22.85 -24.35
C ALA A 47 -15.17 21.45 -24.06
N ILE A 48 -15.16 21.02 -22.79
CA ILE A 48 -14.65 19.70 -22.37
C ILE A 48 -15.69 18.60 -22.63
N ALA A 49 -16.99 18.91 -22.46
CA ALA A 49 -18.08 17.97 -22.74
C ALA A 49 -18.19 17.57 -24.22
N LYS A 50 -17.72 18.42 -25.15
CA LYS A 50 -17.76 18.14 -26.60
C LYS A 50 -16.58 17.30 -27.09
N LYS A 51 -15.44 17.29 -26.39
CA LYS A 51 -14.25 16.47 -26.74
C LYS A 51 -14.31 15.04 -26.23
N ILE A 52 -15.13 14.76 -25.20
CA ILE A 52 -15.36 13.39 -24.71
C ILE A 52 -16.39 12.66 -25.59
N ASN A 53 -17.30 13.38 -26.25
CA ASN A 53 -18.36 12.79 -27.08
C ASN A 53 -17.96 12.52 -28.55
N THR A 54 -16.68 12.71 -28.92
CA THR A 54 -16.16 12.42 -30.27
C THR A 54 -15.10 11.31 -30.29
N ALA A 55 -14.81 10.67 -29.13
CA ALA A 55 -13.95 9.49 -29.02
C ALA A 55 -14.72 8.20 -28.68
N THR A 56 -16.06 8.23 -28.77
CA THR A 56 -16.94 7.08 -28.53
C THR A 56 -17.88 6.85 -29.72
N LYS A 57 -17.33 6.89 -30.93
CA LYS A 57 -17.97 6.45 -32.18
C LYS A 57 -16.86 5.90 -33.06
N VAL A 58 -16.97 4.64 -33.48
CA VAL A 58 -15.86 3.72 -33.87
C VAL A 58 -15.29 3.08 -32.60
N ILE A 59 -15.91 2.07 -31.99
CA ILE A 59 -16.11 0.70 -32.49
C ILE A 59 -17.40 0.16 -31.86
N ASN A 60 -18.47 0.07 -32.65
CA ASN A 60 -19.60 -0.82 -32.38
C ASN A 60 -20.36 -1.02 -33.70
N LYS A 61 -20.12 -2.15 -34.36
CA LYS A 61 -21.01 -2.69 -35.39
C LYS A 61 -21.48 -4.07 -34.89
N PRO A 62 -22.79 -4.31 -34.78
CA PRO A 62 -23.31 -5.62 -34.40
C PRO A 62 -23.09 -6.61 -35.55
N LYS A 63 -22.53 -7.79 -35.24
CA LYS A 63 -22.39 -8.91 -36.18
C LYS A 63 -23.72 -9.70 -36.20
N PRO A 64 -24.15 -10.28 -37.35
CA PRO A 64 -25.46 -10.91 -37.46
C PRO A 64 -25.53 -12.18 -36.60
N GLN A 65 -26.67 -12.37 -35.94
CA GLN A 65 -27.01 -13.58 -35.21
C GLN A 65 -27.33 -14.71 -36.20
N THR A 66 -26.59 -15.81 -36.12
CA THR A 66 -27.01 -17.10 -36.68
C THR A 66 -27.37 -18.02 -35.53
N ASN A 67 -28.63 -18.45 -35.52
CA ASN A 67 -29.18 -19.40 -34.56
C ASN A 67 -28.57 -20.80 -34.70
N ALA A 68 -28.70 -21.55 -33.59
CA ALA A 68 -28.62 -23.01 -33.42
C ALA A 68 -27.30 -23.57 -32.83
N ALA A 69 -27.26 -23.66 -31.50
CA ALA A 69 -27.15 -24.94 -30.78
C ALA A 69 -27.52 -24.74 -29.29
N SER A 70 -28.38 -25.59 -28.77
CA SER A 70 -28.87 -25.68 -27.39
C SER A 70 -27.73 -25.83 -26.36
N PRO A 71 -27.96 -25.51 -25.07
CA PRO A 71 -26.91 -25.51 -24.06
C PRO A 71 -26.53 -26.95 -23.72
N SER A 72 -25.39 -27.42 -24.22
CA SER A 72 -24.73 -28.57 -23.62
C SER A 72 -24.21 -28.14 -22.25
N SER A 73 -24.78 -28.72 -21.20
CA SER A 73 -24.35 -28.66 -19.81
C SER A 73 -22.84 -28.87 -19.69
N SER A 74 -22.09 -27.77 -19.64
CA SER A 74 -20.68 -27.80 -19.27
C SER A 74 -20.61 -27.93 -17.76
N SER A 75 -20.10 -29.08 -17.31
CA SER A 75 -19.74 -29.38 -15.93
C SER A 75 -19.18 -28.15 -15.20
N PRO A 76 -19.54 -27.90 -13.93
CA PRO A 76 -18.92 -26.81 -13.17
C PRO A 76 -17.41 -27.04 -13.15
N SER A 77 -16.64 -25.97 -13.39
CA SER A 77 -15.19 -25.99 -13.21
C SER A 77 -14.87 -26.63 -11.86
N SER A 78 -14.11 -27.72 -11.85
CA SER A 78 -13.76 -28.48 -10.64
C SER A 78 -12.89 -27.68 -9.65
N LEU A 79 -12.41 -26.49 -10.04
CA LEU A 79 -11.63 -25.61 -9.20
C LEU A 79 -12.52 -24.59 -8.48
N PRO A 80 -12.24 -24.30 -7.20
CA PRO A 80 -12.98 -23.31 -6.44
C PRO A 80 -12.76 -21.89 -7.00
N PRO A 81 -13.76 -21.01 -6.91
CA PRO A 81 -13.66 -19.63 -7.38
C PRO A 81 -12.68 -18.82 -6.51
N ARG A 82 -11.77 -18.06 -7.12
CA ARG A 82 -10.75 -17.24 -6.44
C ARG A 82 -11.04 -15.75 -6.60
N CYS A 83 -10.27 -14.91 -5.90
CA CYS A 83 -10.28 -13.47 -6.15
C CYS A 83 -9.92 -13.14 -7.61
N LEU A 84 -10.49 -12.07 -8.15
CA LEU A 84 -10.35 -11.67 -9.55
C LEU A 84 -8.90 -11.37 -9.96
N TRP A 85 -8.07 -10.95 -9.00
CA TRP A 85 -6.64 -10.67 -9.25
C TRP A 85 -5.79 -11.93 -9.35
N CYS A 86 -6.30 -13.08 -8.89
CA CYS A 86 -5.58 -14.36 -8.93
C CYS A 86 -5.68 -14.94 -10.35
N THR A 87 -4.59 -14.84 -11.10
CA THR A 87 -4.50 -15.37 -12.47
C THR A 87 -4.20 -16.87 -12.46
N SER A 88 -4.04 -17.49 -13.64
CA SER A 88 -3.75 -18.92 -13.79
C SER A 88 -2.31 -19.35 -13.47
N ASP A 89 -1.44 -18.43 -13.03
CA ASP A 89 -0.06 -18.78 -12.64
C ASP A 89 -0.09 -19.57 -11.32
N SER A 90 0.53 -20.75 -11.31
CA SER A 90 0.48 -21.68 -10.17
C SER A 90 1.06 -21.09 -8.89
N GLU A 91 2.08 -20.23 -9.00
CA GLU A 91 2.69 -19.58 -7.84
C GLU A 91 1.74 -18.54 -7.25
N TYR A 92 1.02 -17.81 -8.12
CA TYR A 92 0.05 -16.83 -7.67
C TYR A 92 -1.18 -17.47 -7.03
N ILE A 93 -1.62 -18.62 -7.57
CA ILE A 93 -2.66 -19.48 -6.99
C ILE A 93 -2.23 -19.99 -5.61
N ASN A 94 -1.02 -20.56 -5.50
CA ASN A 94 -0.53 -21.06 -4.23
C ASN A 94 -0.46 -19.95 -3.17
N TYR A 95 0.06 -18.78 -3.53
CA TYR A 95 0.09 -17.61 -2.65
C TYR A 95 -1.31 -17.19 -2.19
N HIS A 96 -2.27 -17.07 -3.10
CA HIS A 96 -3.66 -16.77 -2.77
C HIS A 96 -4.25 -17.81 -1.81
N ASP A 97 -4.10 -19.10 -2.14
CA ASP A 97 -4.78 -20.19 -1.45
C ASP A 97 -4.19 -20.46 -0.06
N THR A 98 -2.88 -20.27 0.11
CA THR A 98 -2.14 -20.74 1.29
C THR A 98 -1.53 -19.64 2.14
N GLU A 99 -1.46 -18.39 1.67
CA GLU A 99 -0.80 -17.30 2.40
C GLU A 99 -1.67 -16.04 2.51
N TRP A 100 -2.15 -15.51 1.38
CA TRP A 100 -2.79 -14.18 1.34
C TRP A 100 -4.09 -14.13 2.16
N GLY A 101 -4.20 -13.11 3.02
CA GLY A 101 -5.35 -12.91 3.90
C GLY A 101 -5.34 -13.80 5.14
N ARG A 102 -4.35 -14.68 5.33
CA ARG A 102 -4.23 -15.49 6.55
C ARG A 102 -3.55 -14.70 7.65
N ALA A 103 -4.19 -14.63 8.81
CA ALA A 103 -3.73 -13.82 9.92
C ALA A 103 -2.39 -14.32 10.51
N ILE A 104 -1.32 -13.54 10.32
CA ILE A 104 -0.01 -13.80 10.94
C ILE A 104 0.09 -12.97 12.23
N ARG A 105 -0.17 -13.60 13.38
CA ARG A 105 -0.37 -12.89 14.66
C ARG A 105 0.90 -12.66 15.48
N THR A 106 1.87 -13.56 15.38
CA THR A 106 3.01 -13.61 16.33
C THR A 106 4.37 -13.67 15.65
N ASP A 107 4.41 -13.95 14.34
CA ASP A 107 5.67 -14.09 13.60
C ASP A 107 6.16 -12.73 13.08
N SER A 108 6.88 -11.99 13.93
CA SER A 108 7.47 -10.69 13.57
C SER A 108 8.42 -10.77 12.37
N ARG A 109 9.11 -11.91 12.17
CA ARG A 109 10.06 -12.08 11.07
C ARG A 109 9.34 -12.19 9.74
N LEU A 110 8.30 -13.03 9.67
CA LEU A 110 7.47 -13.17 8.47
C LEU A 110 6.72 -11.87 8.15
N LEU A 111 6.24 -11.16 9.17
CA LEU A 111 5.62 -9.83 8.99
C LEU A 111 6.63 -8.80 8.44
N PHE A 112 7.87 -8.81 8.94
CA PHE A 112 8.93 -7.95 8.44
C PHE A 112 9.30 -8.26 6.98
N GLU A 113 9.38 -9.55 6.63
CA GLU A 113 9.54 -10.02 5.26
C GLU A 113 8.45 -9.45 4.34
N PHE A 114 7.18 -9.68 4.67
CA PHE A 114 6.06 -9.18 3.87
C PHE A 114 6.09 -7.66 3.70
N LEU A 115 6.33 -6.91 4.78
CA LEU A 115 6.40 -5.44 4.71
C LEU A 115 7.48 -4.97 3.72
N CYS A 116 8.66 -5.62 3.75
CA CYS A 116 9.75 -5.29 2.85
C CYS A 116 9.45 -5.66 1.38
N LEU A 117 8.80 -6.80 1.15
CA LEU A 117 8.42 -7.24 -0.20
C LEU A 117 7.34 -6.32 -0.81
N GLU A 118 6.37 -5.87 -0.01
CA GLU A 118 5.37 -4.90 -0.42
C GLU A 118 6.01 -3.54 -0.78
N GLY A 119 7.00 -3.10 0.00
CA GLY A 119 7.82 -1.94 -0.36
C GLY A 119 8.59 -2.13 -1.69
N ALA A 120 9.11 -3.34 -1.92
CA ALA A 120 9.81 -3.69 -3.15
C ALA A 120 8.88 -3.73 -4.37
N GLN A 121 7.58 -3.96 -4.18
CA GLN A 121 6.58 -4.01 -5.23
C GLN A 121 6.26 -2.65 -5.85
N ALA A 122 6.53 -1.52 -5.18
CA ALA A 122 6.17 -0.20 -5.68
C ALA A 122 6.59 0.04 -7.16
N GLY A 123 5.61 0.14 -8.07
CA GLY A 123 5.82 0.29 -9.51
C GLY A 123 6.02 -1.02 -10.30
N LEU A 124 5.69 -2.17 -9.71
CA LEU A 124 5.83 -3.51 -10.29
C LEU A 124 4.58 -4.37 -10.01
N ASN A 125 4.44 -5.47 -10.75
CA ASN A 125 3.45 -6.50 -10.46
C ASN A 125 3.89 -7.34 -9.23
N TRP A 126 2.97 -7.70 -8.35
CA TRP A 126 3.25 -8.54 -7.18
C TRP A 126 3.82 -9.90 -7.56
N LEU A 127 3.33 -10.53 -8.63
CA LEU A 127 3.88 -11.80 -9.14
C LEU A 127 5.39 -11.72 -9.44
N THR A 128 5.89 -10.55 -9.87
CA THR A 128 7.33 -10.33 -10.09
C THR A 128 8.12 -10.37 -8.77
N ILE A 129 7.53 -9.90 -7.68
CA ILE A 129 8.15 -9.93 -6.35
C ILE A 129 8.07 -11.34 -5.77
N LEU A 130 6.93 -12.01 -5.92
CA LEU A 130 6.71 -13.38 -5.45
C LEU A 130 7.75 -14.34 -6.06
N LYS A 131 7.95 -14.29 -7.39
CA LYS A 131 9.00 -15.02 -8.13
C LYS A 131 10.43 -14.72 -7.69
N LYS A 132 10.63 -13.64 -6.94
CA LYS A 132 11.93 -13.20 -6.42
C LYS A 132 12.03 -13.38 -4.90
N ARG A 133 11.02 -13.92 -4.23
CA ARG A 133 10.97 -13.99 -2.77
C ARG A 133 12.15 -14.75 -2.18
N ASP A 134 12.52 -15.88 -2.76
CA ASP A 134 13.70 -16.65 -2.32
C ASP A 134 15.01 -15.91 -2.54
N ALA A 135 15.10 -15.13 -3.63
CA ALA A 135 16.23 -14.23 -3.86
C ALA A 135 16.32 -13.14 -2.80
N TYR A 136 15.18 -12.57 -2.39
CA TYR A 136 15.13 -11.62 -1.28
C TYR A 136 15.55 -12.25 0.04
N LYS A 137 15.08 -13.46 0.36
CA LYS A 137 15.48 -14.19 1.57
C LYS A 137 16.99 -14.38 1.62
N ARG A 138 17.63 -14.84 0.54
CA ARG A 138 19.10 -14.98 0.48
C ARG A 138 19.82 -13.64 0.63
N ALA A 139 19.36 -12.61 -0.08
CA ALA A 139 19.97 -11.28 -0.01
C ALA A 139 19.93 -10.67 1.40
N PHE A 140 18.85 -10.91 2.14
CA PHE A 140 18.56 -10.28 3.43
C PHE A 140 18.54 -11.26 4.62
N SER A 141 19.38 -12.31 4.60
CA SER A 141 19.57 -13.23 5.74
C SER A 141 18.25 -13.80 6.29
N ASP A 142 17.39 -14.31 5.39
CA ASP A 142 16.03 -14.80 5.70
C ASP A 142 15.18 -13.80 6.50
N PHE A 143 15.41 -12.51 6.25
CA PHE A 143 14.79 -11.39 6.93
C PHE A 143 14.97 -11.39 8.46
N ASP A 144 16.06 -11.97 8.97
CA ASP A 144 16.45 -11.78 10.37
C ASP A 144 16.69 -10.28 10.65
N VAL A 145 15.80 -9.68 11.43
CA VAL A 145 15.77 -8.24 11.68
C VAL A 145 17.10 -7.75 12.28
N ALA A 146 17.66 -8.49 13.23
CA ALA A 146 18.88 -8.11 13.92
C ALA A 146 20.12 -8.20 13.02
N ALA A 147 20.19 -9.19 12.13
CA ALA A 147 21.23 -9.34 11.14
C ALA A 147 21.13 -8.25 10.07
N VAL A 148 19.94 -8.05 9.50
CA VAL A 148 19.68 -7.05 8.46
C VAL A 148 19.95 -5.63 8.96
N ALA A 149 19.61 -5.31 10.22
CA ALA A 149 19.88 -3.99 10.79
C ALA A 149 21.37 -3.63 10.86
N LYS A 150 22.27 -4.63 10.82
CA LYS A 150 23.73 -4.47 10.84
C LYS A 150 24.35 -4.32 9.45
N TYR A 151 23.57 -4.49 8.38
CA TYR A 151 24.08 -4.37 7.02
C TYR A 151 24.67 -2.99 6.75
N THR A 152 25.74 -2.99 5.97
CA THR A 152 26.56 -1.81 5.64
C THR A 152 26.43 -1.43 4.17
N ASP A 153 27.10 -0.35 3.76
CA ASP A 153 27.19 0.02 2.34
C ASP A 153 27.82 -1.08 1.48
N ALA A 154 28.76 -1.87 2.05
CA ALA A 154 29.35 -3.00 1.36
C ALA A 154 28.31 -4.10 1.06
N ASP A 155 27.38 -4.35 2.00
CA ASP A 155 26.27 -5.28 1.78
C ASP A 155 25.32 -4.77 0.70
N ALA A 156 25.02 -3.47 0.71
CA ALA A 156 24.20 -2.87 -0.34
C ALA A 156 24.84 -3.02 -1.73
N VAL A 157 26.16 -2.78 -1.85
CA VAL A 157 26.91 -3.00 -3.09
C VAL A 157 26.87 -4.46 -3.53
N ARG A 158 27.11 -5.41 -2.61
CA ARG A 158 27.02 -6.85 -2.87
C ARG A 158 25.64 -7.24 -3.41
N ILE A 159 24.58 -6.81 -2.75
CA ILE A 159 23.19 -7.12 -3.13
C ILE A 159 22.84 -6.51 -4.51
N LEU A 160 23.27 -5.28 -4.77
CA LEU A 160 23.03 -4.60 -6.05
C LEU A 160 23.87 -5.15 -7.21
N GLY A 161 24.96 -5.85 -6.92
CA GLY A 161 25.88 -6.47 -7.89
C GLY A 161 25.25 -7.51 -8.80
N GLY A 162 24.03 -7.98 -8.50
CA GLY A 162 23.18 -8.74 -9.44
C GLY A 162 23.17 -10.26 -9.24
N GLY A 163 23.93 -10.79 -8.29
CA GLY A 163 23.97 -12.24 -8.02
C GLY A 163 22.69 -12.82 -7.42
N GLU A 164 21.90 -12.01 -6.72
CA GLU A 164 20.76 -12.52 -5.95
C GLU A 164 19.49 -12.71 -6.79
N GLY A 165 19.29 -11.93 -7.86
CA GLY A 165 18.07 -11.97 -8.67
C GLY A 165 16.93 -11.05 -8.19
N ILE A 166 17.19 -10.15 -7.24
CA ILE A 166 16.21 -9.17 -6.72
C ILE A 166 15.98 -7.97 -7.66
N VAL A 167 15.04 -7.09 -7.32
CA VAL A 167 14.87 -5.79 -8.00
C VAL A 167 16.06 -4.88 -7.66
N ARG A 168 16.87 -4.56 -8.67
CA ARG A 168 18.09 -3.74 -8.53
C ARG A 168 17.77 -2.24 -8.42
N ASN A 169 17.22 -1.84 -7.29
CA ASN A 169 16.94 -0.46 -6.97
C ASN A 169 17.60 -0.07 -5.65
N LYS A 170 18.52 0.92 -5.70
CA LYS A 170 19.32 1.35 -4.55
C LYS A 170 18.46 1.78 -3.36
N LEU A 171 17.39 2.53 -3.61
CA LEU A 171 16.50 3.04 -2.55
C LEU A 171 15.69 1.92 -1.90
N LYS A 172 15.21 0.95 -2.69
CA LYS A 172 14.49 -0.22 -2.16
C LYS A 172 15.41 -1.10 -1.31
N VAL A 173 16.64 -1.37 -1.76
CA VAL A 173 17.62 -2.14 -0.96
C VAL A 173 17.94 -1.42 0.35
N ALA A 174 18.24 -0.12 0.30
CA ALA A 174 18.51 0.67 1.50
C ALA A 174 17.31 0.70 2.47
N SER A 175 16.08 0.65 1.95
CA SER A 175 14.88 0.67 2.78
C SER A 175 14.74 -0.55 3.67
N VAL A 176 15.15 -1.74 3.22
CA VAL A 176 15.07 -2.97 4.02
C VAL A 176 15.92 -2.85 5.29
N VAL A 177 17.16 -2.34 5.15
CA VAL A 177 18.07 -2.09 6.27
C VAL A 177 17.52 -1.03 7.23
N GLN A 178 16.99 0.07 6.68
CA GLN A 178 16.38 1.13 7.48
C GLN A 178 15.14 0.64 8.24
N ASN A 179 14.32 -0.19 7.60
CA ASN A 179 13.12 -0.76 8.21
C ASN A 179 13.50 -1.73 9.33
N ALA A 180 14.53 -2.57 9.15
CA ALA A 180 15.02 -3.46 10.21
C ALA A 180 15.45 -2.68 11.47
N LYS A 181 16.17 -1.57 11.30
CA LYS A 181 16.53 -0.69 12.41
C LYS A 181 15.30 -0.12 13.11
N ALA A 182 14.30 0.32 12.36
CA ALA A 182 13.05 0.85 12.91
C ALA A 182 12.23 -0.22 13.66
N VAL A 183 12.26 -1.48 13.22
CA VAL A 183 11.69 -2.61 13.96
C VAL A 183 12.38 -2.79 15.32
N LEU A 184 13.72 -2.78 15.35
CA LEU A 184 14.45 -2.90 16.62
C LEU A 184 14.14 -1.74 17.59
N GLU A 185 13.91 -0.52 17.10
CA GLU A 185 13.48 0.59 17.98
C GLU A 185 12.09 0.34 18.58
N ILE A 186 11.15 -0.25 17.83
CA ILE A 186 9.85 -0.66 18.38
C ILE A 186 10.04 -1.72 19.47
N GLU A 187 10.90 -2.71 19.23
CA GLU A 187 11.15 -3.78 20.20
C GLU A 187 11.79 -3.29 21.50
N LYS A 188 12.60 -2.22 21.44
CA LYS A 188 13.13 -1.53 22.65
C LYS A 188 12.05 -0.86 23.49
N GLU A 189 10.89 -0.55 22.92
CA GLU A 189 9.72 -0.04 23.66
C GLU A 189 8.99 -1.17 24.44
N GLY A 190 9.49 -2.41 24.39
CA GLY A 190 8.88 -3.56 25.05
C GLY A 190 7.69 -4.14 24.30
N ARG A 191 7.53 -3.79 23.02
CA ARG A 191 6.42 -4.23 22.15
C ARG A 191 6.96 -5.06 21.00
N SER A 192 6.37 -6.22 20.74
CA SER A 192 6.74 -7.00 19.55
C SER A 192 6.33 -6.25 18.27
N PHE A 193 7.04 -6.50 17.18
CA PHE A 193 6.67 -5.91 15.89
C PHE A 193 5.27 -6.38 15.42
N ALA A 194 4.92 -7.63 15.69
CA ALA A 194 3.59 -8.16 15.42
C ALA A 194 2.49 -7.39 16.18
N ASP A 195 2.65 -7.19 17.49
CA ASP A 195 1.67 -6.43 18.30
C ASP A 195 1.56 -4.97 17.85
N TYR A 196 2.68 -4.37 17.43
CA TYR A 196 2.68 -3.05 16.83
C TYR A 196 1.80 -3.00 15.57
N LEU A 197 2.03 -3.91 14.62
CA LEU A 197 1.27 -3.96 13.37
C LEU A 197 -0.22 -4.24 13.59
N TRP A 198 -0.53 -5.20 14.45
CA TRP A 198 -1.92 -5.57 14.77
C TRP A 198 -2.66 -4.51 15.57
N SER A 199 -1.96 -3.55 16.19
CA SER A 199 -2.62 -2.40 16.83
C SER A 199 -3.31 -1.44 15.86
N PHE A 200 -3.06 -1.59 14.55
CA PHE A 200 -3.75 -0.86 13.48
C PHE A 200 -4.92 -1.65 12.86
N ALA A 201 -5.22 -2.86 13.34
CA ALA A 201 -6.33 -3.63 12.80
C ALA A 201 -7.66 -2.87 13.00
N PRO A 202 -8.58 -2.90 12.02
CA PRO A 202 -9.87 -2.24 12.16
C PRO A 202 -10.67 -2.85 13.31
N THR A 203 -11.33 -2.01 14.11
CA THR A 203 -12.18 -2.45 15.22
C THR A 203 -13.36 -3.29 14.74
N VAL A 204 -13.90 -2.96 13.56
CA VAL A 204 -14.97 -3.70 12.89
C VAL A 204 -14.36 -4.48 11.74
N LYS A 205 -14.45 -5.81 11.80
CA LYS A 205 -14.06 -6.67 10.68
C LYS A 205 -14.93 -6.34 9.47
N ARG A 206 -14.30 -5.91 8.38
CA ARG A 206 -14.94 -5.84 7.07
C ARG A 206 -14.62 -7.11 6.30
N HIS A 207 -15.59 -7.52 5.49
CA HIS A 207 -15.45 -8.57 4.50
C HIS A 207 -16.14 -8.07 3.25
N ARG A 208 -15.60 -8.38 2.06
CA ARG A 208 -16.23 -7.96 0.81
C ARG A 208 -17.56 -8.67 0.61
N VAL A 209 -18.57 -7.90 0.22
CA VAL A 209 -19.87 -8.39 -0.25
C VAL A 209 -20.05 -8.10 -1.74
N VAL A 210 -21.06 -8.74 -2.36
CA VAL A 210 -21.35 -8.54 -3.78
C VAL A 210 -21.66 -7.06 -4.03
N GLY A 211 -20.95 -6.47 -4.99
CA GLY A 211 -21.09 -5.05 -5.34
C GLY A 211 -20.06 -4.12 -4.70
N ASP A 212 -19.24 -4.60 -3.76
CA ASP A 212 -18.14 -3.82 -3.22
C ASP A 212 -17.07 -3.53 -4.28
N ALA A 213 -16.65 -2.27 -4.35
CA ALA A 213 -15.49 -1.89 -5.14
C ALA A 213 -14.19 -2.15 -4.36
N ALA A 214 -13.14 -2.60 -5.05
CA ALA A 214 -11.81 -2.66 -4.46
C ALA A 214 -11.32 -1.24 -4.12
N VAL A 215 -10.86 -1.04 -2.88
CA VAL A 215 -10.26 0.22 -2.43
C VAL A 215 -8.74 0.08 -2.40
N ALA A 216 -8.04 1.19 -2.65
CA ALA A 216 -6.57 1.21 -2.68
C ALA A 216 -5.93 1.52 -1.32
N LEU A 217 -6.70 2.05 -0.37
CA LEU A 217 -6.28 2.37 1.00
C LEU A 217 -7.50 2.55 1.90
N THR A 218 -7.28 2.50 3.21
CA THR A 218 -8.25 2.78 4.27
C THR A 218 -7.66 3.70 5.35
N GLU A 219 -8.50 4.22 6.24
CA GLU A 219 -8.08 5.06 7.37
C GLU A 219 -7.01 4.37 8.24
N GLU A 220 -7.14 3.06 8.46
CA GLU A 220 -6.20 2.24 9.22
C GLU A 220 -4.84 2.16 8.52
N SER A 221 -4.85 1.92 7.21
CA SER A 221 -3.61 1.88 6.41
C SER A 221 -2.91 3.23 6.37
N GLU A 222 -3.67 4.33 6.37
CA GLU A 222 -3.11 5.67 6.45
C GLU A 222 -2.50 5.94 7.83
N ALA A 223 -3.18 5.51 8.90
CA ALA A 223 -2.67 5.62 10.27
C ALA A 223 -1.36 4.85 10.43
N MET A 224 -1.31 3.60 9.95
CA MET A 224 -0.10 2.77 9.92
C MET A 224 1.03 3.47 9.14
N SER A 225 0.76 3.93 7.91
CA SER A 225 1.76 4.63 7.08
C SER A 225 2.30 5.89 7.76
N ARG A 226 1.42 6.69 8.38
CA ARG A 226 1.84 7.92 9.08
C ARG A 226 2.74 7.60 10.27
N ASP A 227 2.40 6.60 11.07
CA ASP A 227 3.19 6.22 12.24
C ASP A 227 4.53 5.59 11.85
N MET A 228 4.53 4.63 10.92
CA MET A 228 5.76 4.01 10.41
C MET A 228 6.72 5.05 9.83
N LYS A 229 6.22 6.03 9.05
CA LYS A 229 7.06 7.12 8.53
C LYS A 229 7.70 7.96 9.65
N LYS A 230 6.95 8.26 10.72
CA LYS A 230 7.49 8.97 11.90
C LYS A 230 8.58 8.16 12.59
N ARG A 231 8.44 6.83 12.63
CA ARG A 231 9.42 5.89 13.17
C ARG A 231 10.60 5.61 12.24
N GLY A 232 10.63 6.25 11.07
CA GLY A 232 11.77 6.19 10.14
C GLY A 232 11.70 5.07 9.11
N PHE A 233 10.61 4.30 9.03
CA PHE A 233 10.40 3.33 7.97
C PHE A 233 10.35 4.01 6.59
N LYS A 234 10.71 3.26 5.55
CA LYS A 234 10.76 3.67 4.15
C LYS A 234 9.96 2.70 3.29
N PHE A 235 9.44 3.20 2.16
CA PHE A 235 8.53 2.44 1.27
C PHE A 235 7.27 1.91 1.99
N VAL A 236 6.73 2.71 2.91
CA VAL A 236 5.52 2.43 3.69
C VAL A 236 4.43 3.47 3.39
N GLY A 237 4.08 3.62 2.12
CA GLY A 237 2.94 4.47 1.71
C GLY A 237 1.60 3.84 2.13
N ALA A 238 0.52 4.61 2.26
CA ALA A 238 -0.78 4.09 2.71
C ALA A 238 -1.28 2.91 1.86
N THR A 239 -1.14 2.99 0.52
CA THR A 239 -1.47 1.86 -0.37
C THR A 239 -0.59 0.64 -0.14
N ILE A 240 0.70 0.82 0.15
CA ILE A 240 1.61 -0.29 0.48
C ILE A 240 1.20 -0.91 1.82
N CYS A 241 0.90 -0.08 2.83
CA CYS A 241 0.41 -0.55 4.12
C CYS A 241 -0.93 -1.30 3.97
N TYR A 242 -1.83 -0.86 3.09
CA TYR A 242 -3.08 -1.57 2.87
C TYR A 242 -2.85 -2.92 2.18
N ALA A 243 -2.03 -2.97 1.13
CA ALA A 243 -1.65 -4.23 0.49
C ALA A 243 -0.99 -5.20 1.49
N PHE A 244 -0.09 -4.70 2.33
CA PHE A 244 0.51 -5.45 3.43
C PHE A 244 -0.56 -5.98 4.40
N MET A 245 -1.48 -5.13 4.85
CA MET A 245 -2.55 -5.53 5.78
C MET A 245 -3.42 -6.65 5.20
N GLN A 246 -3.70 -6.61 3.88
CA GLN A 246 -4.40 -7.67 3.18
C GLN A 246 -3.56 -8.94 3.11
N ALA A 247 -2.28 -8.83 2.72
CA ALA A 247 -1.37 -9.96 2.56
C ALA A 247 -1.22 -10.77 3.87
N VAL A 248 -1.07 -10.09 5.00
CA VAL A 248 -0.81 -10.72 6.30
C VAL A 248 -2.07 -10.96 7.14
N GLY A 249 -3.24 -10.74 6.56
CA GLY A 249 -4.54 -11.01 7.17
C GLY A 249 -4.92 -10.09 8.33
N ILE A 250 -4.34 -8.89 8.42
CA ILE A 250 -4.85 -7.82 9.31
C ILE A 250 -6.25 -7.41 8.88
N VAL A 251 -6.50 -7.42 7.56
CA VAL A 251 -7.84 -7.32 6.97
C VAL A 251 -8.12 -8.54 6.10
N ASP A 252 -9.37 -8.97 6.06
CA ASP A 252 -9.83 -10.03 5.15
C ASP A 252 -10.57 -9.39 3.98
N ASP A 253 -9.86 -9.30 2.86
CA ASP A 253 -10.34 -8.69 1.62
C ASP A 253 -10.53 -9.75 0.51
N HIS A 254 -10.74 -11.02 0.85
CA HIS A 254 -11.14 -11.99 -0.18
C HIS A 254 -12.42 -11.51 -0.87
N ASP A 255 -12.48 -11.57 -2.20
CA ASP A 255 -13.64 -11.14 -2.98
C ASP A 255 -14.90 -11.91 -2.53
N ALA A 256 -16.09 -11.31 -2.66
CA ALA A 256 -17.33 -11.92 -2.20
C ALA A 256 -17.58 -13.34 -2.74
N GLY A 257 -17.09 -13.61 -3.96
CA GLY A 257 -17.16 -14.92 -4.59
C GLY A 257 -15.94 -15.81 -4.44
N CYS A 258 -14.93 -15.38 -3.68
CA CYS A 258 -13.77 -16.20 -3.40
C CYS A 258 -14.12 -17.29 -2.39
N PHE A 259 -13.63 -18.51 -2.62
CA PHE A 259 -13.82 -19.65 -1.73
C PHE A 259 -13.19 -19.46 -0.33
N LEU A 260 -12.22 -18.56 -0.21
CA LEU A 260 -11.59 -18.18 1.06
C LEU A 260 -12.33 -17.06 1.79
N ASN A 261 -13.31 -16.40 1.16
CA ASN A 261 -14.13 -15.42 1.86
C ASN A 261 -15.05 -16.14 2.86
N VAL A 262 -14.83 -15.90 4.15
CA VAL A 262 -15.54 -16.56 5.26
C VAL A 262 -17.04 -16.25 5.30
N ASN A 263 -17.49 -15.23 4.56
CA ASN A 263 -18.89 -14.84 4.43
C ASN A 263 -19.50 -15.19 3.07
N SER A 264 -18.81 -15.97 2.22
CA SER A 264 -19.34 -16.41 0.92
C SER A 264 -20.48 -17.43 1.09
N ARG A 265 -21.67 -16.94 1.41
CA ARG A 265 -22.89 -17.77 1.56
C ARG A 265 -23.29 -18.43 0.24
N ASP A 266 -22.95 -17.81 -0.88
CA ASP A 266 -23.40 -18.21 -2.22
C ASP A 266 -22.53 -19.30 -2.87
N TYR A 267 -21.27 -19.45 -2.44
CA TYR A 267 -20.29 -20.32 -3.12
C TYR A 267 -20.03 -21.64 -2.40
N GLY A 268 -20.60 -21.80 -1.20
CA GLY A 268 -20.32 -22.92 -0.30
C GLY A 268 -18.89 -22.86 0.26
N LYS A 269 -18.65 -23.46 1.43
CA LYS A 269 -17.27 -23.61 1.90
C LYS A 269 -16.58 -24.68 1.06
N TRP A 270 -15.36 -24.40 0.64
CA TRP A 270 -14.51 -25.35 -0.07
C TRP A 270 -13.38 -25.78 0.84
N GLN A 271 -13.03 -27.07 0.79
CA GLN A 271 -11.91 -27.63 1.54
C GLN A 271 -11.13 -28.63 0.70
N ILE A 272 -9.86 -28.83 1.05
CA ILE A 272 -9.02 -29.86 0.44
C ILE A 272 -9.25 -31.16 1.21
N VAL A 273 -9.68 -32.21 0.50
CA VAL A 273 -9.83 -33.58 1.02
C VAL A 273 -9.04 -34.49 0.09
N ASP A 274 -8.08 -35.24 0.64
CA ASP A 274 -7.19 -36.14 -0.10
C ASP A 274 -6.44 -35.47 -1.28
N GLY A 275 -6.10 -34.19 -1.13
CA GLY A 275 -5.40 -33.41 -2.16
C GLY A 275 -6.32 -32.80 -3.24
N GLU A 276 -7.64 -33.01 -3.14
CA GLU A 276 -8.62 -32.48 -4.07
C GLU A 276 -9.55 -31.46 -3.41
N TRP A 277 -9.94 -30.44 -4.16
CA TRP A 277 -10.94 -29.47 -3.70
C TRP A 277 -12.34 -30.05 -3.75
N ARG A 278 -13.06 -29.99 -2.62
CA ARG A 278 -14.45 -30.43 -2.48
C ARG A 278 -15.30 -29.39 -1.77
N LYS A 279 -16.56 -29.23 -2.18
CA LYS A 279 -17.52 -28.40 -1.45
C LYS A 279 -17.96 -29.13 -0.19
N GLU A 280 -18.11 -28.40 0.91
CA GLU A 280 -18.61 -28.93 2.20
C GLU A 280 -19.99 -29.58 2.08
N LYS A 281 -20.83 -29.15 1.13
CA LYS A 281 -22.15 -29.75 0.85
C LYS A 281 -22.08 -31.08 0.07
N GLU A 282 -20.90 -31.46 -0.44
CA GLU A 282 -20.66 -32.66 -1.25
C GLU A 282 -19.83 -33.72 -0.48
N LEU A 283 -19.55 -33.46 0.80
CA LEU A 283 -18.81 -34.31 1.74
C LEU A 283 -19.73 -34.93 2.78
#